data_AF-A0A087BC88-F1
#
_entry.id   AF-A0A087BC88-F1
#
_cell.length_a   1.000
_cell.length_b   1.000
_cell.length_c   1.000
_cell.angle_alpha   90.00
_cell.angle_beta   90.00
_cell.angle_gamma   90.00
#
_symmetry.space_group_name_H-M   'P 1'
#
loop_
_entity.id
_entity.type
_entity.pdbx_description
1 polymer ?
#
loop_
_entity_poly.entity_id
_entity_poly.type
_entity_poly.pdbx_seq_one_letter_code
_entity_poly.pdbx_strand_id
1 'polypeptide(L)'
;MLGLTDGTYYVEEIASPEGYGRLAHPIGITISGGAMALLGEDAANKACDPVTANCNEPWAYTLLDAHKDKVKGTKYYTLQVANEAMFVLPATGAGSRTPWLVLAAVGMLTLALVMAIAVGRDGGRNASARTRNYRACPM
;
A
#
# COMPACT_ATOMS: atom_id res chain seq x y z
N MET A 1 2.05 45.99 -11.54
CA MET A 1 3.31 45.28 -11.20
C MET A 1 2.97 43.81 -11.07
N LEU A 2 3.67 42.94 -11.81
CA LEU A 2 3.58 41.48 -11.67
C LEU A 2 4.88 41.04 -10.99
N GLY A 3 4.85 40.92 -9.66
CA GLY A 3 6.02 40.55 -8.86
C GLY A 3 5.62 40.32 -7.41
N LEU A 4 6.19 39.30 -6.79
CA LEU A 4 6.04 39.04 -5.37
C LEU A 4 6.89 40.06 -4.60
N THR A 5 6.32 40.64 -3.55
CA THR A 5 7.03 41.54 -2.64
C THR A 5 7.90 40.74 -1.68
N ASP A 6 8.75 41.42 -0.91
CA ASP A 6 9.40 40.79 0.23
C ASP A 6 8.34 40.24 1.19
N GLY A 7 8.56 39.04 1.70
CA GLY A 7 7.60 38.32 2.52
C GLY A 7 7.75 36.81 2.47
N THR A 8 6.88 36.14 3.22
CA THR A 8 6.82 34.68 3.29
C THR A 8 5.66 34.16 2.46
N TYR A 9 5.91 33.15 1.63
CA TYR A 9 4.91 32.51 0.79
C TYR A 9 4.96 31.00 0.97
N TYR A 10 3.86 30.35 0.62
CA TYR A 10 3.71 28.90 0.67
C TYR A 10 3.21 28.41 -0.68
N VAL A 11 3.94 27.46 -1.28
CA VAL A 11 3.55 26.80 -2.51
C VAL A 11 2.84 25.50 -2.15
N GLU A 12 1.54 25.45 -2.42
CA GLU A 12 0.74 24.25 -2.23
C GLU A 12 0.47 23.58 -3.58
N GLU A 13 0.72 22.28 -3.67
CA GLU A 13 0.26 21.47 -4.79
C GLU A 13 -1.25 21.24 -4.65
N ILE A 14 -2.06 21.83 -5.52
CA ILE A 14 -3.53 21.70 -5.47
C ILE A 14 -4.01 20.36 -6.04
N ALA A 15 -3.33 19.85 -7.06
CA ALA A 15 -3.62 18.58 -7.69
C ALA A 15 -2.32 17.91 -8.12
N SER A 16 -2.15 16.63 -7.79
CA SER A 16 -1.02 15.84 -8.26
C SER A 16 -1.27 15.31 -9.68
N PRO A 17 -0.20 15.05 -10.45
CA PRO A 17 -0.31 14.33 -11.71
C PRO A 17 -0.91 12.93 -11.52
N GLU A 18 -1.54 12.40 -12.57
CA GLU A 18 -2.12 11.06 -12.55
C GLU A 18 -1.04 10.00 -12.26
N GLY A 19 -1.33 9.09 -11.32
CA GLY A 19 -0.39 8.05 -10.92
C GLY A 19 0.68 8.53 -9.93
N TYR A 20 0.60 9.76 -9.43
CA TYR A 20 1.53 10.31 -8.42
C TYR A 20 0.82 10.72 -7.12
N GLY A 21 1.51 10.55 -6.00
CA GLY A 21 1.10 11.05 -4.70
C GLY A 21 1.15 12.58 -4.67
N ARG A 22 0.23 13.19 -3.93
CA ARG A 22 0.20 14.63 -3.65
C ARG A 22 1.16 14.96 -2.51
N LEU A 23 1.84 16.10 -2.59
CA LEU A 23 2.64 16.63 -1.48
C LEU A 23 1.79 16.79 -0.21
N ALA A 24 2.29 16.23 0.89
CA ALA A 24 1.62 16.29 2.19
C ALA A 24 1.71 17.68 2.85
N HIS A 25 2.76 18.44 2.52
CA HIS A 25 3.06 19.73 3.14
C HIS A 25 3.39 20.78 2.08
N PRO A 26 2.97 22.05 2.27
CA PRO A 26 3.33 23.13 1.38
C PRO A 26 4.83 23.47 1.51
N ILE A 27 5.40 23.96 0.42
CA ILE A 27 6.80 24.39 0.36
C ILE A 27 6.86 25.86 0.78
N GLY A 28 7.52 26.15 1.91
CA GLY A 28 7.70 27.51 2.40
C GLY A 28 8.87 28.23 1.70
N ILE A 29 8.64 29.46 1.24
CA ILE A 29 9.64 30.33 0.64
C ILE A 29 9.64 31.71 1.31
N THR A 30 10.81 32.33 1.43
CA THR A 30 10.98 33.73 1.85
C THR A 30 11.62 34.54 0.74
N ILE A 31 11.13 35.75 0.56
CA ILE A 31 11.71 36.76 -0.32
C ILE A 31 12.16 37.92 0.54
N SER A 32 13.44 38.27 0.47
CA SER A 32 14.01 39.42 1.18
C SER A 32 15.07 40.11 0.32
N GLY A 33 14.94 41.42 0.11
CA GLY A 33 15.86 42.18 -0.73
C GLY A 33 15.92 41.67 -2.17
N GLY A 34 14.82 41.06 -2.67
CA GLY A 34 14.79 40.43 -3.99
C GLY A 34 15.67 39.18 -4.13
N ALA A 35 16.07 38.55 -3.00
CA ALA A 35 16.64 37.22 -2.92
C ALA A 35 15.59 36.24 -2.39
N MET A 36 15.51 35.04 -2.96
CA MET A 36 14.61 33.97 -2.49
C MET A 36 15.40 32.94 -1.68
N ALA A 37 14.82 32.48 -0.57
CA ALA A 37 15.32 31.36 0.22
C ALA A 37 14.17 30.39 0.57
N LEU A 38 14.52 29.14 0.86
CA LEU A 38 13.58 28.15 1.36
C LEU A 38 13.43 28.31 2.88
N LEU A 39 12.22 28.11 3.41
CA LEU A 39 11.96 28.11 4.85
C LEU A 39 12.26 26.74 5.46
N GLY A 40 13.16 26.70 6.43
CA GLY A 40 13.49 25.49 7.22
C GLY A 40 15.00 25.25 7.33
N GLU A 41 15.43 24.61 8.43
CA GLU A 41 16.83 24.30 8.75
C GLU A 41 17.41 23.14 7.89
N ASP A 42 16.58 22.49 7.08
CA ASP A 42 16.93 21.36 6.22
C ASP A 42 17.36 21.75 4.79
N ALA A 43 18.08 22.86 4.63
CA ALA A 43 18.86 23.10 3.40
C ALA A 43 19.89 21.96 3.14
N ALA A 44 20.16 21.11 4.14
CA ALA A 44 21.01 19.93 4.05
C ALA A 44 20.25 18.63 3.67
N ASN A 45 18.92 18.58 3.74
CA ASN A 45 18.14 17.36 3.51
C ASN A 45 17.00 17.60 2.51
N LYS A 46 17.29 17.75 1.19
CA LYS A 46 16.37 17.49 0.03
C LYS A 46 16.68 18.20 -1.29
N ALA A 47 17.90 18.63 -1.54
CA ALA A 47 18.24 18.96 -2.93
C ALA A 47 18.12 17.69 -3.78
N CYS A 48 17.13 17.61 -4.67
CA CYS A 48 17.32 16.82 -5.88
C CYS A 48 18.52 17.46 -6.56
N ASP A 49 19.56 16.69 -6.87
CA ASP A 49 20.58 17.20 -7.76
C ASP A 49 19.88 17.59 -9.09
N PRO A 50 19.87 18.88 -9.48
CA PRO A 50 19.16 19.35 -10.66
C PRO A 50 19.78 18.81 -11.96
N VAL A 51 20.97 18.22 -11.90
CA VAL A 51 21.69 17.64 -13.04
C VAL A 51 21.51 16.13 -13.14
N THR A 52 21.37 15.41 -12.02
CA THR A 52 21.24 13.94 -12.01
C THR A 52 19.85 13.40 -11.63
N ALA A 53 18.90 14.27 -11.26
CA ALA A 53 17.54 13.91 -10.83
C ALA A 53 17.49 12.88 -9.69
N ASN A 54 18.59 12.75 -8.93
CA ASN A 54 18.70 11.79 -7.85
C ASN A 54 18.16 12.44 -6.57
N CYS A 55 16.89 12.20 -6.31
CA CYS A 55 16.20 12.69 -5.13
C CYS A 55 16.29 11.60 -4.06
N ASN A 56 17.13 11.78 -3.04
CA ASN A 56 17.33 10.77 -1.98
C ASN A 56 16.09 10.58 -1.09
N GLU A 57 15.03 11.39 -1.28
CA GLU A 57 13.82 11.34 -0.48
C GLU A 57 12.53 11.57 -1.30
N PRO A 58 11.41 10.93 -0.92
CA PRO A 58 10.09 10.91 -1.57
C PRO A 58 9.43 12.21 -2.07
N TRP A 59 9.85 13.34 -1.51
CA TRP A 59 9.19 14.66 -1.65
C TRP A 59 10.25 15.74 -1.78
N ALA A 60 11.18 15.58 -2.71
CA ALA A 60 12.32 16.48 -2.82
C ALA A 60 11.95 17.71 -3.67
N TYR A 61 12.51 18.84 -3.30
CA TYR A 61 12.32 20.10 -4.01
C TYR A 61 13.65 20.84 -4.08
N THR A 62 13.88 21.57 -5.15
CA THR A 62 15.14 22.28 -5.33
C THR A 62 14.86 23.65 -5.89
N LEU A 63 15.43 24.64 -5.23
CA LEU A 63 15.44 25.99 -5.76
C LEU A 63 16.55 26.06 -6.79
N LEU A 64 16.16 26.08 -8.06
CA LEU A 64 17.09 26.36 -9.13
C LEU A 64 17.15 27.87 -9.30
N ASP A 65 18.34 28.41 -9.08
CA ASP A 65 18.68 29.80 -9.38
C ASP A 65 18.86 30.02 -10.89
N ALA A 66 18.07 29.27 -11.70
CA ALA A 66 18.30 29.01 -13.11
C ALA A 66 18.03 30.21 -14.02
N HIS A 67 17.50 31.31 -13.51
CA HIS A 67 17.29 32.51 -14.32
C HIS A 67 17.81 33.76 -13.63
N LYS A 68 19.15 33.89 -13.64
CA LYS A 68 19.80 35.21 -13.70
C LYS A 68 19.40 36.00 -14.95
N ASP A 69 18.56 35.44 -15.82
CA ASP A 69 17.90 36.12 -16.92
C ASP A 69 16.85 37.08 -16.38
N LYS A 70 17.25 38.35 -16.30
CA LYS A 70 16.32 39.45 -16.10
C LYS A 70 15.46 39.58 -17.37
N VAL A 71 14.25 39.03 -17.39
CA VAL A 71 13.28 39.43 -18.42
C VAL A 71 12.78 40.83 -18.05
N LYS A 72 13.21 41.85 -18.81
CA LYS A 72 12.84 43.26 -18.59
C LYS A 72 13.12 43.78 -17.17
N GLY A 73 14.18 43.28 -16.50
CA GLY A 73 14.60 43.74 -15.17
C GLY A 73 13.99 42.97 -13.98
N THR A 74 13.07 42.03 -14.22
CA THR A 74 12.48 41.18 -13.18
C THR A 74 13.31 39.91 -13.00
N LYS A 75 13.61 39.52 -11.74
CA LYS A 75 14.25 38.25 -11.42
C LYS A 75 13.22 37.12 -11.36
N TYR A 76 13.59 35.92 -11.82
CA TYR A 76 12.75 34.74 -11.76
C TYR A 76 13.48 33.62 -11.04
N TYR A 77 12.75 32.86 -10.22
CA TYR A 77 13.25 31.67 -9.53
C TYR A 77 12.45 30.47 -10.02
N THR A 78 13.12 29.34 -10.21
CA THR A 78 12.47 28.09 -10.62
C THR A 78 12.47 27.14 -9.44
N LEU A 79 11.29 26.68 -9.06
CA LEU A 79 11.13 25.63 -8.06
C LEU A 79 10.89 24.31 -8.80
N GLN A 80 11.85 23.39 -8.71
CA GLN A 80 11.66 22.02 -9.19
C GLN A 80 11.10 21.19 -8.04
N VAL A 81 10.03 20.45 -8.31
CA VAL A 81 9.31 19.62 -7.34
C VAL A 81 9.26 18.20 -7.87
N ALA A 82 9.62 17.23 -7.04
CA ALA A 82 9.52 15.81 -7.36
C ALA A 82 8.32 15.17 -6.63
N ASN A 83 7.54 14.37 -7.37
CA ASN A 83 6.44 13.58 -6.83
C ASN A 83 6.77 12.10 -6.89
N GLU A 84 6.25 11.35 -5.93
CA GLU A 84 6.34 9.89 -5.94
C GLU A 84 5.24 9.24 -6.74
N ALA A 85 5.59 8.26 -7.58
CA ALA A 85 4.62 7.43 -8.27
C ALA A 85 3.90 6.53 -7.26
N MET A 86 2.58 6.48 -7.34
CA MET A 86 1.76 5.59 -6.53
C MET A 86 1.93 4.16 -7.03
N PHE A 87 2.35 3.27 -6.15
CA PHE A 87 2.46 1.84 -6.45
C PHE A 87 1.09 1.16 -6.33
N VAL A 88 0.65 0.50 -7.41
CA VAL A 88 -0.53 -0.37 -7.37
C VAL A 88 -0.05 -1.78 -7.09
N LEU A 89 -0.35 -2.29 -5.89
CA LEU A 89 -0.13 -3.70 -5.58
C LEU A 89 -0.99 -4.55 -6.53
N PRO A 90 -0.42 -5.51 -7.27
CA PRO A 90 -1.22 -6.44 -8.03
C PRO A 90 -2.09 -7.21 -7.03
N ALA A 91 -3.39 -7.27 -7.28
CA ALA A 91 -4.29 -8.12 -6.51
C ALA A 91 -3.77 -9.56 -6.60
N THR A 92 -3.16 -10.06 -5.52
CA THR A 92 -2.78 -11.47 -5.43
C THR A 92 -4.08 -12.26 -5.33
N GLY A 93 -4.49 -12.82 -6.46
CA GLY A 93 -5.76 -13.49 -6.62
C GLY A 93 -5.91 -14.67 -5.66
N ALA A 94 -6.64 -14.46 -4.55
CA ALA A 94 -7.32 -15.53 -3.81
C ALA A 94 -8.59 -16.01 -4.54
N GLY A 95 -8.74 -15.69 -5.83
CA GLY A 95 -9.99 -15.81 -6.58
C GLY A 95 -10.22 -17.13 -7.34
N SER A 96 -9.25 -18.06 -7.40
CA SER A 96 -9.39 -19.26 -8.24
C SER A 96 -9.26 -20.61 -7.52
N ARG A 97 -8.77 -20.65 -6.27
CA ARG A 97 -8.58 -21.91 -5.52
C ARG A 97 -9.62 -22.20 -4.46
N THR A 98 -10.42 -21.19 -4.09
CA THR A 98 -11.49 -21.27 -3.08
C THR A 98 -12.59 -22.28 -3.40
N PRO A 99 -13.16 -22.40 -4.61
CA PRO A 99 -14.26 -23.33 -4.84
C PRO A 99 -13.82 -24.79 -4.75
N TRP A 100 -12.63 -25.14 -5.26
CA TRP A 100 -12.11 -26.51 -5.21
C TRP A 100 -11.76 -26.96 -3.80
N LEU A 101 -11.21 -26.06 -2.97
CA LEU A 101 -10.92 -26.35 -1.56
C LEU A 101 -12.19 -26.57 -0.75
N VAL A 102 -13.24 -25.77 -0.99
CA VAL A 102 -14.55 -25.95 -0.33
C VAL A 102 -15.17 -27.29 -0.72
N LEU A 103 -15.14 -27.65 -2.02
CA LEU A 103 -15.65 -28.94 -2.49
C LEU A 103 -14.89 -30.12 -1.89
N ALA A 104 -13.54 -30.04 -1.81
CA ALA A 104 -12.73 -31.08 -1.18
C ALA A 104 -13.04 -31.25 0.32
N ALA A 105 -13.22 -30.14 1.05
CA ALA A 105 -13.55 -30.17 2.47
C ALA A 105 -14.95 -30.78 2.73
N VAL A 106 -15.95 -30.40 1.94
CA VAL A 106 -17.30 -30.99 2.02
C VAL A 106 -17.27 -32.47 1.66
N GLY A 107 -16.49 -32.85 0.64
CA GLY A 107 -16.28 -34.25 0.26
C GLY A 107 -15.70 -35.09 1.40
N MET A 108 -14.70 -34.58 2.13
CA MET A 108 -14.14 -35.30 3.27
C MET A 108 -15.14 -35.45 4.43
N LEU A 109 -15.91 -34.39 4.74
CA LEU A 109 -16.91 -34.45 5.82
C LEU A 109 -18.04 -35.44 5.53
N THR A 110 -18.51 -35.47 4.28
CA THR A 110 -19.55 -36.42 3.86
C THR A 110 -19.05 -37.86 3.93
N LEU A 111 -17.81 -38.12 3.49
CA LEU A 111 -17.22 -39.46 3.54
C LEU A 111 -16.98 -39.93 4.98
N ALA A 112 -16.55 -39.02 5.88
CA ALA A 112 -16.41 -39.31 7.30
C ALA A 112 -17.77 -39.65 7.96
N LEU A 113 -18.85 -38.95 7.60
CA LEU A 113 -20.19 -39.23 8.10
C LEU A 113 -20.69 -40.62 7.64
N VAL A 114 -20.46 -40.98 6.37
CA VAL A 114 -20.81 -42.30 5.84
C VAL A 114 -20.07 -43.41 6.57
N MET A 115 -18.76 -43.23 6.81
CA MET A 115 -17.94 -44.19 7.57
C MET A 115 -18.45 -44.37 9.01
N ALA A 116 -18.82 -43.29 9.70
CA ALA A 116 -19.35 -43.36 11.06
C ALA A 116 -20.67 -44.14 11.14
N ILE A 117 -21.57 -43.94 10.17
CA ILE A 117 -22.84 -44.68 10.08
C ILE A 117 -22.61 -46.16 9.76
N ALA A 118 -21.68 -46.47 8.85
CA ALA A 118 -21.34 -47.84 8.47
C ALA A 118 -20.78 -48.63 9.66
N VAL A 119 -19.81 -48.06 10.39
CA VAL A 119 -19.22 -48.67 11.60
C VAL A 119 -20.27 -48.84 12.71
N GLY A 120 -21.17 -47.86 12.88
CA GLY A 120 -22.26 -47.97 13.85
C GLY A 120 -23.25 -49.12 13.55
N ARG A 121 -23.52 -49.41 12.28
CA ARG A 121 -24.40 -50.54 11.88
C ARG A 121 -23.77 -51.90 12.13
N ASP A 122 -22.47 -52.06 11.93
CA ASP A 122 -21.81 -53.36 12.11
C ASP A 122 -21.53 -53.69 13.58
N GLY A 123 -21.30 -52.67 14.43
CA GLY A 123 -21.24 -52.84 15.88
C GLY A 123 -22.56 -53.37 16.49
N GLY A 124 -23.70 -52.96 15.94
CA GLY A 124 -25.02 -53.43 16.38
C GLY A 124 -25.33 -54.88 16.00
N ARG A 125 -24.81 -55.38 14.87
CA ARG A 125 -25.02 -56.76 14.41
C ARG A 125 -24.25 -57.79 15.24
N ASN A 126 -23.06 -57.45 15.72
CA ASN A 126 -22.23 -58.35 16.54
C ASN A 126 -22.70 -58.49 17.99
N ALA A 127 -23.48 -57.52 18.51
CA ALA A 127 -24.02 -57.58 19.86
C ALA A 127 -25.18 -58.60 20.02
N SER A 128 -26.00 -58.81 18.97
CA SER A 128 -27.14 -59.73 19.04
C SER A 128 -26.78 -61.22 18.85
N ALA A 129 -25.57 -61.55 18.41
CA ALA A 129 -25.14 -62.94 18.22
C ALA A 129 -24.66 -63.60 19.53
N ARG A 130 -24.29 -62.83 20.56
CA ARG A 130 -23.62 -63.35 21.76
C ARG A 130 -24.56 -63.80 22.90
N THR A 131 -25.84 -63.42 22.85
CA THR A 131 -26.83 -63.75 23.90
C THR A 131 -27.52 -65.11 23.73
N ARG A 132 -27.25 -65.86 22.65
CA ARG A 132 -27.94 -67.14 22.38
C ARG A 132 -27.24 -68.40 22.92
N ASN A 133 -26.02 -68.30 23.44
CA ASN A 133 -25.19 -69.46 23.84
C ASN A 133 -25.12 -69.74 25.36
N TYR A 134 -25.92 -69.09 26.21
CA TYR A 134 -25.93 -69.33 27.66
C TYR A 134 -27.21 -70.00 28.17
N ARG A 135 -27.78 -70.97 27.43
CA ARG A 135 -28.80 -71.86 28.00
C ARG A 135 -28.53 -73.32 27.62
N ALA A 136 -28.56 -74.14 28.66
CA ALA A 136 -28.60 -75.61 28.71
C ALA A 136 -27.26 -76.36 28.78
N CYS A 137 -26.76 -76.55 30.00
CA CYS A 137 -26.28 -77.86 30.45
C CYS A 137 -27.20 -78.32 31.60
N PRO A 138 -28.06 -79.33 31.42
CA PRO A 138 -28.56 -80.12 32.53
C PRO A 138 -27.52 -81.18 32.94
N MET A 139 -27.68 -81.63 34.19
CA MET A 139 -26.79 -82.42 35.04
C MET A 139 -26.23 -83.71 34.42
#